data_AF-A0A9P8RRY0-F1
#
_entry.id   AF-A0A9P8RRY0-F1
#
_cell.length_a   1.000
_cell.length_b   1.000
_cell.length_c   1.000
_cell.angle_alpha   90.00
_cell.angle_beta   90.00
_cell.angle_gamma   90.00
#
_symmetry.space_group_name_H-M   'P 1'
#
loop_
_entity.id
_entity.type
_entity.pdbx_description
1 polymer ?
#
loop_
_entity_poly.entity_id
_entity_poly.type
_entity_poly.pdbx_seq_one_letter_code
_entity_poly.pdbx_strand_id
1 'polypeptide(L)'
;MGLHVRTAGTCYATIGVHPCSTALIDLHPQGPTAYLDQLESLALTGISTSRIVAFGEIGLDYDRLFLTPKDQQLKYFAAQLALATRIPPLPLFLHSRAAGADFERLVGEVIDKLPRKGVVHSFTGTKEEMWGL
;
A
#
# COMPACT_ATOMS: atom_id res chain seq x y z
N MET A 1 -0.17 -13.17 -1.20
CA MET A 1 -1.05 -14.34 -1.43
C MET A 1 -2.46 -13.89 -1.09
N GLY A 2 -3.29 -13.58 -2.10
CA GLY A 2 -4.62 -12.98 -1.90
C GLY A 2 -5.65 -13.97 -1.38
N LEU A 3 -6.46 -13.55 -0.41
CA LEU A 3 -7.53 -14.35 0.17
C LEU A 3 -8.75 -14.34 -0.78
N HIS A 4 -9.04 -15.45 -1.45
CA HIS A 4 -10.24 -15.60 -2.28
C HIS A 4 -11.39 -16.23 -1.47
N VAL A 5 -12.39 -15.43 -1.10
CA VAL A 5 -13.69 -15.94 -0.67
C VAL A 5 -14.56 -16.11 -1.92
N ARG A 6 -14.90 -17.36 -2.26
CA ARG A 6 -15.68 -17.70 -3.46
C ARG A 6 -17.17 -17.46 -3.22
N THR A 7 -17.66 -16.27 -3.58
CA THR A 7 -19.03 -16.11 -4.09
C THR A 7 -18.98 -16.27 -5.60
N ALA A 8 -19.69 -17.25 -6.15
CA ALA A 8 -19.61 -17.63 -7.56
C ALA A 8 -19.74 -16.40 -8.50
N GLY A 9 -18.69 -16.11 -9.28
CA GLY A 9 -18.69 -15.11 -10.36
C GLY A 9 -18.21 -13.69 -10.02
N THR A 10 -17.87 -13.38 -8.76
CA THR A 10 -17.37 -12.04 -8.39
C THR A 10 -16.02 -12.13 -7.67
N CYS A 11 -15.04 -11.38 -8.17
CA CYS A 11 -13.72 -11.21 -7.56
C CYS A 11 -13.56 -9.75 -7.14
N TYR A 12 -13.23 -9.53 -5.88
CA TYR A 12 -12.82 -8.24 -5.34
C TYR A 12 -11.30 -8.21 -5.24
N ALA A 13 -10.71 -7.04 -5.39
CA ALA A 13 -9.28 -6.85 -5.30
C ALA A 13 -8.93 -5.67 -4.39
N THR A 14 -7.68 -5.65 -3.97
CA THR A 14 -7.04 -4.47 -3.38
C THR A 14 -6.19 -3.81 -4.47
N ILE A 15 -5.93 -2.50 -4.34
CA ILE A 15 -5.12 -1.76 -5.31
C ILE A 15 -3.91 -1.11 -4.64
N GLY A 16 -2.72 -1.40 -5.14
CA GLY A 16 -1.45 -0.92 -4.60
C GLY A 16 -0.27 -1.74 -5.13
N VAL A 17 0.93 -1.29 -4.83
CA VAL A 17 2.19 -1.93 -5.17
C VAL A 17 2.89 -2.36 -3.90
N HIS A 18 3.09 -3.68 -3.79
CA HIS A 18 3.77 -4.34 -2.69
C HIS A 18 5.22 -3.83 -2.55
N PRO A 19 5.78 -3.69 -1.31
CA PRO A 19 7.15 -3.22 -1.08
C PRO A 19 8.20 -3.90 -1.96
N CYS A 20 8.17 -5.23 -2.05
CA CYS A 20 9.07 -6.04 -2.88
C CYS A 20 8.90 -5.88 -4.41
N SER A 21 8.02 -4.99 -4.87
CA SER A 21 7.75 -4.77 -6.30
C SER A 21 7.78 -3.29 -6.67
N THR A 22 8.13 -2.39 -5.75
CA THR A 22 8.14 -0.95 -6.04
C THR A 22 9.23 -0.55 -7.03
N ALA A 23 10.22 -1.40 -7.27
CA ALA A 23 11.18 -1.25 -8.37
C ALA A 23 10.52 -1.19 -9.76
N LEU A 24 9.36 -1.83 -9.94
CA LEU A 24 8.61 -1.78 -11.20
C LEU A 24 8.13 -0.38 -11.56
N ILE A 25 7.98 0.51 -10.56
CA ILE A 25 7.49 1.87 -10.77
C ILE A 25 8.53 2.70 -11.53
N ASP A 26 9.82 2.60 -11.15
CA ASP A 26 10.90 3.27 -11.90
C ASP A 26 11.15 2.61 -13.27
N LEU A 27 10.89 1.30 -13.41
CA LEU A 27 11.06 0.56 -14.66
C LEU A 27 9.90 0.75 -15.65
N HIS A 28 8.86 1.48 -15.27
CA HIS A 28 7.72 1.71 -16.15
C HIS A 28 8.16 2.46 -17.42
N PRO A 29 7.75 2.05 -18.64
CA PRO A 29 8.28 2.63 -19.89
C PRO A 29 8.07 4.14 -20.06
N GLN A 30 7.07 4.69 -19.38
CA GLN A 30 6.74 6.13 -19.39
C GLN A 30 7.18 6.84 -18.10
N GLY A 31 8.00 6.20 -17.29
CA GLY A 31 8.50 6.71 -16.02
C GLY A 31 7.54 6.53 -14.84
N PRO A 32 8.00 6.88 -13.62
CA PRO A 32 7.30 6.61 -12.36
C PRO A 32 6.03 7.43 -12.18
N THR A 33 5.99 8.67 -12.67
CA THR A 33 4.77 9.51 -12.62
C THR A 33 3.63 8.85 -13.40
N ALA A 34 3.90 8.40 -14.63
CA ALA A 34 2.90 7.74 -15.45
C ALA A 34 2.38 6.44 -14.82
N TYR A 35 3.24 5.69 -14.11
CA TYR A 35 2.81 4.51 -13.37
C TYR A 35 1.85 4.88 -12.24
N LEU A 36 2.17 5.91 -11.44
CA LEU A 36 1.33 6.36 -10.33
C LEU A 36 -0.01 6.93 -10.83
N ASP A 37 -0.02 7.64 -11.95
CA ASP A 37 -1.24 8.13 -12.60
C ASP A 37 -2.14 6.98 -13.09
N GLN A 38 -1.53 5.92 -13.65
CA GLN A 38 -2.26 4.71 -14.03
C GLN A 38 -2.83 3.97 -12.82
N LEU A 39 -2.07 3.88 -11.72
CA LEU A 39 -2.52 3.29 -10.46
C LEU A 39 -3.73 4.06 -9.90
N GLU A 40 -3.67 5.39 -9.92
CA GLU A 40 -4.77 6.28 -9.52
C GLU A 40 -6.02 6.05 -10.39
N SER A 41 -5.86 6.06 -11.72
CA SER A 41 -6.96 5.83 -12.67
C SER A 41 -7.62 4.46 -12.48
N LEU A 42 -6.81 3.42 -12.26
CA LEU A 42 -7.30 2.06 -12.00
C LEU A 42 -8.02 1.98 -10.65
N ALA A 43 -7.52 2.66 -9.61
CA ALA A 43 -8.20 2.75 -8.32
C ALA A 43 -9.57 3.42 -8.46
N LEU A 44 -9.65 4.57 -9.14
CA LEU A 44 -10.90 5.32 -9.33
C LEU A 44 -11.95 4.50 -10.11
N THR A 45 -11.53 3.81 -11.16
CA THR A 45 -12.40 2.91 -11.95
C THR A 45 -12.83 1.68 -11.14
N GLY A 46 -11.92 1.13 -10.33
CA GLY A 46 -12.19 0.01 -9.45
C GLY A 46 -13.18 0.35 -8.34
N ILE A 47 -13.10 1.56 -7.80
CA ILE A 47 -14.02 2.10 -6.80
C ILE A 47 -15.41 2.30 -7.42
N SER A 48 -15.50 2.94 -8.59
CA SER A 48 -16.79 3.22 -9.25
C SER A 48 -17.54 1.95 -9.64
N THR A 49 -16.82 0.86 -9.93
CA THR A 49 -17.39 -0.46 -10.24
C THR A 49 -17.55 -1.37 -9.02
N SER A 50 -17.26 -0.87 -7.80
CA SER A 50 -17.30 -1.64 -6.54
C SER A 50 -16.44 -2.91 -6.55
N ARG A 51 -15.37 -2.96 -7.36
CA ARG A 51 -14.45 -4.11 -7.45
C ARG A 51 -13.23 -3.97 -6.55
N ILE A 52 -12.83 -2.73 -6.23
CA ILE A 52 -11.73 -2.45 -5.32
C ILE A 52 -12.28 -2.15 -3.93
N VAL A 53 -11.83 -2.93 -2.95
CA VAL A 53 -12.36 -2.90 -1.57
C VAL A 53 -11.37 -2.35 -0.55
N ALA A 54 -10.10 -2.23 -0.91
CA ALA A 54 -9.05 -1.66 -0.07
C ALA A 54 -7.90 -1.10 -0.92
N PHE A 55 -7.15 -0.14 -0.37
CA PHE A 55 -5.92 0.38 -0.97
C PHE A 55 -4.71 -0.31 -0.31
N GLY A 56 -4.00 -1.12 -1.08
CA GLY A 56 -2.95 -2.01 -0.64
C GLY A 56 -2.81 -3.23 -1.58
N GLU A 57 -1.85 -4.12 -1.38
CA GLU A 57 -0.85 -4.14 -0.30
C GLU A 57 0.25 -3.10 -0.52
N ILE A 58 0.42 -2.16 0.42
CA ILE A 58 1.49 -1.15 0.39
C ILE A 58 2.24 -1.15 1.72
N GLY A 59 3.51 -0.77 1.76
CA GLY A 59 4.26 -0.72 3.01
C GLY A 59 5.75 -0.92 2.84
N LEU A 60 6.38 -1.55 3.84
CA LEU A 60 7.83 -1.75 3.91
C LEU A 60 8.17 -3.19 4.34
N ASP A 61 9.09 -3.86 3.63
CA ASP A 61 9.61 -5.20 3.93
C ASP A 61 11.15 -5.18 3.90
N TYR A 62 11.77 -5.03 5.07
CA TYR A 62 13.23 -4.95 5.20
C TYR A 62 13.91 -6.32 5.26
N ASP A 63 13.15 -7.41 5.36
CA ASP A 63 13.69 -8.78 5.20
C ASP A 63 13.83 -9.18 3.73
N ARG A 64 13.36 -8.33 2.80
CA ARG A 64 13.32 -8.61 1.36
C ARG A 64 13.95 -7.49 0.53
N LEU A 65 14.92 -6.77 1.09
CA LEU A 65 15.62 -5.66 0.41
C LEU A 65 16.35 -6.08 -0.89
N PHE A 66 16.65 -7.36 -1.06
CA PHE A 66 17.21 -7.89 -2.31
C PHE A 66 16.21 -7.88 -3.48
N LEU A 67 14.90 -7.79 -3.22
CA LEU A 67 13.87 -7.63 -4.26
C LEU A 67 13.63 -6.17 -4.62
N THR A 68 13.65 -5.28 -3.62
CA THR A 68 13.57 -3.84 -3.83
C THR A 68 14.32 -3.11 -2.71
N PRO A 69 15.30 -2.25 -3.03
CA PRO A 69 16.08 -1.50 -2.05
C PRO A 69 15.24 -0.61 -1.12
N LYS A 70 15.77 -0.33 0.08
CA LYS A 70 15.07 0.38 1.15
C LYS A 70 14.60 1.77 0.72
N ASP A 71 15.47 2.53 0.06
CA ASP A 71 15.19 3.88 -0.46
C ASP A 71 14.02 3.89 -1.44
N GLN A 72 13.95 2.88 -2.31
CA GLN A 72 12.86 2.73 -3.27
C GLN A 72 11.55 2.33 -2.60
N GLN A 73 11.59 1.43 -1.61
CA GLN A 73 10.41 1.12 -0.79
C GLN A 73 9.89 2.35 -0.05
N LEU A 74 10.76 3.14 0.60
CA LEU A 74 10.39 4.37 1.30
C LEU A 74 9.74 5.40 0.36
N LYS A 75 10.40 5.68 -0.78
CA LYS A 75 9.90 6.62 -1.80
C LYS A 75 8.48 6.26 -2.25
N TYR A 76 8.24 5.00 -2.58
CA TYR A 76 6.98 4.58 -3.14
C TYR A 76 5.91 4.23 -2.10
N PHE A 77 6.29 3.90 -0.88
CA PHE A 77 5.32 3.84 0.20
C PHE A 77 4.76 5.24 0.49
N ALA A 78 5.62 6.26 0.59
CA ALA A 78 5.19 7.65 0.73
C ALA A 78 4.31 8.13 -0.43
N ALA A 79 4.68 7.84 -1.68
CA ALA A 79 3.89 8.21 -2.85
C ALA A 79 2.50 7.54 -2.86
N GLN A 80 2.42 6.27 -2.46
CA GLN A 80 1.16 5.54 -2.38
C GLN A 80 0.28 6.00 -1.21
N LEU A 81 0.87 6.34 -0.06
CA LEU A 81 0.14 7.00 1.04
C LEU A 81 -0.44 8.33 0.59
N ALA A 82 0.34 9.16 -0.12
CA ALA A 82 -0.15 10.41 -0.68
C ALA A 82 -1.31 10.19 -1.67
N LEU A 83 -1.22 9.16 -2.53
CA LEU A 83 -2.33 8.77 -3.41
C LEU A 83 -3.58 8.35 -2.61
N ALA A 84 -3.42 7.55 -1.55
CA ALA A 84 -4.52 7.12 -0.69
C ALA A 84 -5.28 8.29 -0.03
N THR A 85 -4.62 9.43 0.20
CA THR A 85 -5.28 10.65 0.72
C THR A 85 -6.10 11.43 -0.31
N ARG A 86 -5.91 11.17 -1.62
CA ARG A 86 -6.53 11.93 -2.72
C ARG A 86 -7.71 11.20 -3.37
N ILE A 87 -7.78 9.88 -3.24
CA ILE A 87 -8.86 9.05 -3.79
C ILE A 87 -10.03 8.92 -2.79
N PRO A 88 -11.22 8.48 -3.23
CA PRO A 88 -12.30 8.14 -2.31
C PRO A 88 -11.84 7.16 -1.21
N PRO A 89 -12.27 7.35 0.04
CA PRO A 89 -11.70 6.63 1.18
C PRO A 89 -11.94 5.13 1.08
N LEU A 90 -10.84 4.38 1.04
CA LEU A 90 -10.80 2.92 1.10
C LEU A 90 -10.04 2.46 2.34
N PRO A 91 -10.44 1.37 3.01
CA PRO A 91 -9.60 0.77 4.04
C PRO A 91 -8.17 0.52 3.54
N LEU A 92 -7.17 0.78 4.37
CA LEU A 92 -5.78 0.49 4.01
C LEU A 92 -5.44 -0.98 4.26
N PHE A 93 -4.71 -1.59 3.34
CA PHE A 93 -4.11 -2.91 3.50
C PHE A 93 -2.59 -2.74 3.49
N LEU A 94 -2.02 -2.67 4.70
CA LEU A 94 -0.64 -2.24 4.92
C LEU A 94 0.28 -3.43 5.26
N HIS A 95 1.51 -3.39 4.77
CA HIS A 95 2.56 -4.36 5.05
C HIS A 95 3.65 -3.71 5.91
N SER A 96 4.05 -4.36 7.01
CA SER A 96 5.23 -3.96 7.76
C SER A 96 6.01 -5.18 8.24
N ARG A 97 7.28 -5.28 7.84
CA ARG A 97 8.21 -6.30 8.32
C ARG A 97 9.60 -5.71 8.55
N ALA A 98 10.10 -5.87 9.78
CA ALA A 98 11.39 -5.34 10.23
C ALA A 98 11.62 -3.85 9.92
N ALA A 99 10.53 -3.07 9.83
CA ALA A 99 10.54 -1.70 9.32
C ALA A 99 9.70 -0.71 10.16
N GLY A 100 9.40 -1.04 11.43
CA GLY A 100 8.46 -0.34 12.29
C GLY A 100 8.67 1.18 12.36
N ALA A 101 9.88 1.62 12.72
CA ALA A 101 10.18 3.05 12.87
C ALA A 101 9.93 3.89 11.59
N ASP A 102 10.36 3.41 10.43
CA ASP A 102 10.14 4.11 9.16
C ASP A 102 8.68 4.01 8.69
N PHE A 103 8.02 2.89 8.99
CA PHE A 103 6.61 2.69 8.70
C PHE A 103 5.74 3.67 9.50
N GLU A 104 5.92 3.72 10.82
CA GLU A 104 5.19 4.63 11.72
C GLU A 104 5.41 6.09 11.36
N ARG A 105 6.66 6.46 11.07
CA ARG A 105 6.98 7.83 10.64
C ARG A 105 6.20 8.23 9.38
N LEU A 106 6.26 7.42 8.32
CA LEU A 106 5.59 7.74 7.05
C LEU A 106 4.07 7.74 7.16
N VAL A 107 3.49 6.81 7.93
CA VAL A 107 2.06 6.78 8.19
C VAL A 107 1.63 7.99 9.02
N GLY A 108 2.40 8.32 10.07
CA GLY A 108 2.16 9.45 10.97
C GLY A 108 2.19 10.81 10.26
N GLU A 109 3.04 10.98 9.25
CA GLU A 109 3.12 12.21 8.44
C GLU A 109 1.80 12.57 7.74
N VAL A 110 0.93 11.58 7.48
CA VAL A 110 -0.34 11.79 6.75
C VAL A 110 -1.57 11.22 7.45
N ILE A 111 -1.43 10.73 8.70
CA ILE A 111 -2.46 9.95 9.39
C ILE A 111 -3.83 10.65 9.48
N ASP A 112 -3.84 11.96 9.68
CA ASP A 112 -5.07 12.76 9.78
C ASP A 112 -5.86 12.84 8.47
N LYS A 113 -5.21 12.57 7.34
CA LYS A 113 -5.80 12.56 6.00
C LYS A 113 -6.14 11.15 5.53
N LEU A 114 -5.64 10.12 6.21
CA LEU A 114 -5.90 8.73 5.86
C LEU A 114 -7.28 8.29 6.38
N PRO A 115 -7.91 7.31 5.70
CA PRO A 115 -9.12 6.70 6.22
C PRO A 115 -8.82 5.98 7.54
N ARG A 116 -9.67 6.19 8.56
CA ARG A 116 -9.56 5.54 9.88
C ARG A 116 -9.99 4.07 9.89
N LYS A 117 -9.70 3.34 8.80
CA LYS A 117 -10.00 1.93 8.60
C LYS A 117 -8.84 1.29 7.87
N GLY A 118 -8.37 0.16 8.35
CA GLY A 118 -7.30 -0.60 7.70
C GLY A 118 -6.73 -1.66 8.61
N VAL A 119 -5.80 -2.44 8.08
CA VAL A 119 -5.03 -3.42 8.83
C VAL A 119 -3.57 -3.37 8.41
N VAL A 120 -2.67 -3.56 9.38
CA VAL A 120 -1.28 -3.92 9.11
C VAL A 120 -1.22 -5.45 9.12
N HIS A 121 -1.17 -6.06 7.94
CA HIS A 121 -1.08 -7.52 7.86
C HIS A 121 0.38 -7.97 8.02
N SER A 122 0.55 -9.21 8.46
CA SER A 122 1.87 -9.78 8.76
C SER A 122 2.69 -8.96 9.77
N PHE A 123 2.00 -8.24 10.68
CA PHE A 123 2.65 -7.50 11.76
C PHE A 123 3.51 -8.44 12.60
N THR A 124 4.81 -8.13 12.64
CA THR A 124 5.85 -8.86 13.40
C THR A 124 6.56 -7.95 14.40
N GLY A 125 5.97 -6.78 14.65
CA GLY A 125 6.54 -5.76 15.52
C GLY A 125 6.39 -6.07 17.01
N THR A 126 6.93 -5.18 17.83
CA THR A 126 6.87 -5.30 19.29
C THR A 126 5.49 -4.91 19.83
N LYS A 127 5.30 -5.12 21.14
CA LYS A 127 4.11 -4.62 21.81
C LYS A 127 4.07 -3.10 21.78
N GLU A 128 5.20 -2.42 21.93
CA GLU A 128 5.27 -0.96 21.89
C GLU A 128 4.83 -0.43 20.52
N GLU A 129 5.30 -1.05 19.43
CA GLU A 129 4.89 -0.72 18.05
C GLU A 129 3.39 -1.00 17.81
N MET A 130 2.82 -2.05 18.43
CA MET A 130 1.37 -2.33 18.32
C MET A 130 0.49 -1.23 18.96
N TRP A 131 1.00 -0.57 20.00
CA TRP A 131 0.28 0.51 20.69
C TRP A 131 0.69 1.90 20.19
N GLY A 132 1.66 1.95 19.26
CA GLY A 132 2.01 3.15 18.52
C GLY A 132 0.94 3.50 17.48
N LEU A 133 0.92 4.79 17.10
CA LEU A 133 -0.09 5.49 16.28
C LEU A 133 -1.47 5.65 16.96
#